data_AF-A0A7J4AZL9-F1
#
_entry.id   AF-A0A7J4AZL9-F1
#
_cell.length_a   1.000
_cell.length_b   1.000
_cell.length_c   1.000
_cell.angle_alpha   90.00
_cell.angle_beta   90.00
_cell.angle_gamma   90.00
#
_symmetry.space_group_name_H-M   'P 1'
#
loop_
_entity.id
_entity.type
_entity.pdbx_description
1 polymer ?
#
loop_
_entity_poly.entity_id
_entity_poly.type
_entity_poly.pdbx_seq_one_letter_code
_entity_poly.pdbx_strand_id
1 'polypeptide(L)'
;KLSLKPPIYYDELARLTEGYSAHDIENICKDAFKMTIEEFFEQGDPMKGNPRPVTMEDLVKAIRNRGSSISKESLVKMEEWRREKGAV
;
A
#
# COMPACT_ATOMS: atom_id res chain seq x y z
N LYS A 1 -2.69 -14.78 -1.27
CA LYS A 1 -1.42 -14.40 -0.58
C LYS A 1 -0.58 -13.63 -1.59
N LEU A 2 -0.10 -12.43 -1.24
CA LEU A 2 0.74 -11.63 -2.14
C LEU A 2 2.10 -12.30 -2.32
N SER A 3 2.52 -12.53 -3.56
CA SER A 3 3.85 -13.06 -3.87
C SER A 3 4.85 -11.91 -3.83
N LEU A 4 5.87 -12.00 -2.98
CA LEU A 4 6.86 -10.94 -2.75
C LEU A 4 8.25 -11.38 -3.20
N LYS A 5 8.99 -10.46 -3.82
CA LYS A 5 10.42 -10.61 -4.11
C LYS A 5 11.23 -9.80 -3.09
N PRO A 6 11.97 -10.45 -2.18
CA PRO A 6 12.88 -9.75 -1.27
C PRO A 6 13.99 -9.00 -2.02
N PRO A 7 14.56 -7.93 -1.43
CA PRO A 7 14.26 -7.41 -0.08
C PRO A 7 12.97 -6.57 -0.03
N ILE A 8 12.26 -6.63 1.10
CA ILE A 8 11.14 -5.74 1.43
C ILE A 8 11.47 -5.04 2.74
N TYR A 9 11.54 -3.71 2.74
CA TYR A 9 11.90 -2.91 3.90
C TYR A 9 10.63 -2.40 4.58
N TYR A 10 10.07 -3.19 5.48
CA TYR A 10 8.79 -2.88 6.14
C TYR A 10 8.83 -1.60 6.98
N ASP A 11 9.96 -1.28 7.61
CA ASP A 11 10.12 -0.03 8.38
C ASP A 11 10.00 1.21 7.48
N GLU A 12 10.53 1.14 6.25
CA GLU A 12 10.41 2.23 5.29
C GLU A 12 8.98 2.35 4.77
N LEU A 13 8.29 1.23 4.51
CA LEU A 13 6.88 1.25 4.12
C LEU A 13 6.02 1.86 5.23
N ALA A 14 6.24 1.47 6.49
CA ALA A 14 5.54 2.02 7.64
C ALA A 14 5.73 3.55 7.74
N ARG A 15 6.96 4.03 7.55
CA ARG A 15 7.28 5.46 7.53
C ARG A 15 6.59 6.21 6.38
N LEU A 16 6.53 5.62 5.19
CA LEU A 16 5.90 6.22 4.02
C LEU A 16 4.36 6.25 4.11
N THR A 17 3.77 5.36 4.90
CA THR A 17 2.32 5.26 5.10
C THR A 17 1.84 5.82 6.44
N GLU A 18 2.61 6.70 7.07
CA GLU A 18 2.16 7.38 8.28
C GLU A 18 0.88 8.19 8.00
N GLY A 19 -0.14 8.00 8.82
CA GLY A 19 -1.45 8.63 8.65
C GLY A 19 -2.35 7.97 7.58
N TYR A 20 -1.96 6.81 7.05
CA TYR A 20 -2.82 5.99 6.19
C TYR A 20 -3.72 5.10 7.05
N SER A 21 -4.94 4.84 6.58
CA SER A 21 -5.81 3.84 7.18
C SER A 21 -5.37 2.42 6.82
N ALA A 22 -5.86 1.42 7.57
CA ALA A 22 -5.67 0.02 7.22
C ALA A 22 -6.21 -0.32 5.81
N HIS A 23 -7.31 0.32 5.41
CA HIS A 23 -7.90 0.13 4.09
C HIS A 23 -7.02 0.73 2.98
N ASP A 24 -6.35 1.86 3.24
CA ASP A 24 -5.38 2.42 2.29
C ASP A 24 -4.21 1.46 2.07
N ILE A 25 -3.67 0.88 3.16
CA ILE A 25 -2.57 -0.10 3.09
C ILE A 25 -2.99 -1.35 2.32
N GLU A 26 -4.21 -1.86 2.55
CA GLU A 26 -4.77 -2.99 1.79
C GLU A 26 -4.81 -2.67 0.29
N ASN A 27 -5.29 -1.48 -0.06
CA ASN A 27 -5.43 -1.07 -1.45
C ASN A 27 -4.06 -0.81 -2.11
N ILE A 28 -3.07 -0.29 -1.38
CA ILE A 28 -1.68 -0.19 -1.85
C ILE A 28 -1.14 -1.57 -2.25
N CYS A 29 -1.40 -2.60 -1.43
CA CYS A 29 -0.97 -3.97 -1.75
C CYS A 29 -1.65 -4.50 -3.03
N LYS A 30 -2.94 -4.19 -3.22
CA LYS A 30 -3.70 -4.58 -4.42
C LYS A 30 -3.17 -3.86 -5.67
N ASP A 31 -2.88 -2.57 -5.58
CA ASP A 31 -2.34 -1.79 -6.70
C ASP A 31 -0.96 -2.29 -7.12
N ALA A 32 -0.07 -2.55 -6.17
CA ALA A 32 1.24 -3.11 -6.45
C ALA A 32 1.13 -4.47 -7.17
N PHE A 33 0.18 -5.32 -6.77
CA PHE A 33 -0.09 -6.57 -7.48
C PHE A 33 -0.66 -6.34 -8.88
N LYS A 34 -1.58 -5.38 -9.03
CA LYS A 34 -2.19 -5.04 -10.32
C LYS A 34 -1.14 -4.61 -11.35
N MET A 35 -0.13 -3.85 -10.93
CA MET A 35 1.00 -3.48 -11.81
C MET A 35 1.69 -4.72 -12.39
N THR A 36 1.95 -5.74 -11.56
CA THR A 36 2.57 -6.99 -12.04
C THR A 36 1.67 -7.78 -13.00
N ILE A 37 0.35 -7.68 -12.81
CA ILE A 37 -0.64 -8.29 -13.70
C ILE A 37 -0.64 -7.57 -15.05
N GLU A 38 -0.71 -6.24 -15.04
CA GLU A 38 -0.70 -5.40 -16.24
C GLU A 38 0.56 -5.68 -17.08
N GLU A 39 1.74 -5.68 -16.45
CA GLU A 39 3.01 -6.04 -17.10
C GLU A 39 3.00 -7.48 -17.68
N PHE A 40 2.40 -8.43 -16.97
CA PHE A 40 2.30 -9.81 -17.44
C PHE A 40 1.44 -9.93 -18.71
N PHE A 41 0.32 -9.22 -18.77
CA PHE A 41 -0.53 -9.19 -19.96
C PHE A 41 0.09 -8.43 -21.14
N GLU A 42 0.96 -7.45 -20.88
CA GLU A 42 1.69 -6.71 -21.93
C GLU A 42 2.83 -7.54 -22.56
N GLN A 43 3.44 -8.46 -21.82
CA GLN A 43 4.67 -9.17 -22.23
C GLN A 43 4.44 -10.49 -22.99
N GLY A 44 3.21 -11.01 -23.14
CA GLY A 44 3.00 -12.22 -23.92
C GLY A 44 1.64 -12.92 -23.75
N ASP A 45 1.62 -14.23 -24.03
CA ASP A 45 0.43 -15.09 -23.95
C ASP A 45 0.04 -15.33 -22.47
N PRO A 46 -1.08 -14.76 -21.99
CA PRO A 46 -1.49 -14.86 -20.60
C PRO A 46 -1.87 -16.28 -20.17
N MET A 47 -1.99 -17.22 -21.12
CA MET A 47 -2.22 -18.64 -20.85
C MET A 47 -0.97 -19.36 -20.33
N LYS A 48 0.23 -18.75 -20.40
CA LYS A 48 1.50 -19.37 -20.02
C LYS A 48 2.24 -18.58 -18.95
N GLY A 49 1.83 -18.74 -17.70
CA GLY A 49 2.63 -18.32 -16.55
C GLY A 49 1.82 -17.67 -15.44
N ASN A 50 2.53 -16.97 -14.57
CA ASN A 50 1.96 -16.14 -13.50
C ASN A 50 2.64 -14.77 -13.55
N PRO A 51 1.96 -13.71 -13.08
CA PRO A 51 2.60 -12.43 -12.83
C PRO A 51 3.86 -12.59 -11.98
N ARG A 52 4.87 -11.76 -12.26
CA ARG A 52 6.08 -11.73 -11.43
C ARG A 52 5.71 -11.38 -9.97
N PRO A 53 6.51 -11.81 -8.98
CA PRO A 53 6.30 -11.34 -7.61
C PRO A 53 6.46 -9.81 -7.49
N VAL A 54 5.74 -9.23 -6.53
CA VAL A 54 5.76 -7.81 -6.19
C VAL A 54 7.09 -7.44 -5.53
N THR A 55 7.67 -6.33 -5.96
CA THR A 55 8.93 -5.78 -5.46
C THR A 55 8.71 -4.61 -4.50
N MET A 56 9.77 -4.19 -3.82
CA MET A 56 9.75 -2.96 -3.01
C MET A 56 9.36 -1.74 -3.86
N GLU A 57 9.86 -1.66 -5.08
CA GLU A 57 9.60 -0.56 -6.00
C GLU A 57 8.12 -0.45 -6.39
N ASP A 58 7.43 -1.57 -6.58
CA ASP A 58 5.99 -1.58 -6.90
C ASP A 58 5.17 -1.04 -5.72
N LEU A 59 5.52 -1.42 -4.48
CA LEU A 59 4.86 -0.93 -3.28
C LEU A 59 5.07 0.59 -3.12
N VAL A 60 6.29 1.07 -3.33
CA VAL A 60 6.60 2.50 -3.26
C VAL A 60 5.87 3.28 -4.36
N LYS A 61 5.79 2.74 -5.59
CA LYS A 61 4.99 3.34 -6.67
C LYS A 61 3.51 3.40 -6.32
N ALA A 62 2.95 2.32 -5.78
CA ALA A 62 1.55 2.26 -5.36
C ALA A 62 1.22 3.29 -4.27
N ILE A 63 2.10 3.46 -3.27
CA ILE A 63 1.95 4.49 -2.22
C ILE A 63 1.89 5.89 -2.84
N ARG A 64 2.80 6.20 -3.77
CA ARG A 64 2.89 7.52 -4.43
C ARG A 64 1.65 7.84 -5.27
N ASN A 65 1.04 6.85 -5.89
CA ASN A 65 -0.09 7.07 -6.80
C ASN A 65 -1.42 7.30 -6.07
N ARG A 66 -1.61 6.73 -4.86
CA ARG A 66 -2.91 6.71 -4.18
C ARG A 66 -3.13 7.86 -3.19
N GLY A 67 -2.12 8.26 -2.42
CA GLY A 67 -2.30 9.17 -1.29
C GLY A 67 -3.10 8.57 -0.12
N SER A 68 -3.13 9.23 1.05
CA SER A 68 -3.95 8.80 2.20
C SER A 68 -5.42 9.18 1.99
N SER A 69 -6.35 8.31 2.40
CA SER A 69 -7.77 8.65 2.47
C SER A 69 -8.12 9.55 3.66
N ILE A 70 -7.25 9.62 4.66
CA ILE A 70 -7.46 10.45 5.86
C ILE A 70 -6.71 11.77 5.70
N SER A 71 -7.44 12.87 5.80
CA SER A 71 -6.82 14.20 5.80
C SER A 71 -6.03 14.45 7.09
N LYS A 72 -4.97 15.25 7.01
CA LYS A 72 -4.21 15.66 8.20
C LYS A 72 -5.08 16.36 9.24
N GLU A 73 -6.03 17.18 8.80
CA GLU A 73 -6.95 17.86 9.70
C GLU A 73 -7.85 16.88 10.46
N SER A 74 -8.35 15.84 9.77
CA SER A 74 -9.14 14.78 10.39
C SER A 74 -8.33 14.02 11.44
N LEU A 75 -7.05 13.71 11.17
CA LEU A 75 -6.17 13.05 12.14
C LEU A 75 -6.01 13.88 13.42
N VAL A 76 -5.74 15.18 13.27
CA VAL A 76 -5.61 16.10 14.42
C VAL A 76 -6.88 16.10 15.26
N LYS A 77 -8.06 16.24 14.64
CA LYS A 77 -9.34 16.23 15.36
C LYS A 77 -9.60 14.91 16.08
N MET A 78 -9.24 13.78 15.46
CA MET A 78 -9.38 12.46 16.10
C MET A 78 -8.45 12.32 17.30
N GLU A 79 -7.24 12.86 17.22
CA GLU A 79 -6.28 12.82 18.32
C GLU A 79 -6.69 13.74 19.49
N GLU A 80 -7.18 14.94 19.20
CA GLU A 80 -7.75 15.85 20.19
C GLU A 80 -8.93 15.20 20.92
N TRP A 81 -9.88 14.63 20.17
CA TRP A 81 -11.01 13.92 20.75
C TRP A 81 -10.57 12.75 21.62
N ARG A 82 -9.60 11.94 21.14
CA ARG A 82 -9.02 10.84 21.91
C ARG A 82 -8.39 11.33 23.21
N ARG A 83 -7.70 12.47 23.21
CA ARG A 83 -7.10 13.06 24.41
C ARG A 83 -8.15 13.54 25.40
N GLU A 84 -9.26 14.10 24.93
CA GLU A 84 -10.32 14.65 25.79
C GLU A 84 -11.29 13.59 26.33
N LYS A 85 -11.58 12.56 25.53
CA LYS A 85 -12.71 11.63 25.76
C LYS A 85 -12.34 10.15 25.64
N GLY A 86 -11.10 9.82 25.28
CA GLY A 86 -10.66 8.44 25.12
C GLY A 86 -10.68 7.67 26.44
N ALA A 87 -11.12 6.41 26.38
CA ALA A 87 -10.96 5.49 27.50
C ALA A 87 -9.47 5.13 27.66
N VAL A 88 -8.99 5.18 28.90
CA VAL A 88 -7.62 4.81 29.30
C VAL A 88 -7.53 3.30 29.46
#